data_AF-A0A7Y2JXY2-F1
#
_entry.id   AF-A0A7Y2JXY2-F1
#
_cell.length_a   1.000
_cell.length_b   1.000
_cell.length_c   1.000
_cell.angle_alpha   90.00
_cell.angle_beta   90.00
_cell.angle_gamma   90.00
#
_symmetry.space_group_name_H-M   'P 1'
#
loop_
_entity.id
_entity.type
_entity.pdbx_description
1 polymer ?
#
loop_
_entity_poly.entity_id
_entity_poly.type
_entity_poly.pdbx_seq_one_letter_code
_entity_poly.pdbx_strand_id
1 'polypeptide(L)'
;MKKLSVLCVCMLHISLLSAAEQKTVGVNLHGVNYSENTFRFFVMDPTVPTSSSGGELVDPFGAGGITCCATLPKNWRPGTKLEIRTIHWLKTSRNGESQEIHQVHQVDVPRYASGKPGELWILRRADGKISAVSSDFEPNHPNWPGEIKGWPIPSLEHRRERWAISKKHEEAGVNAAVSLLNGLQKSPIATAGRIWKTEKQYSPEDVAGFTGPSDPKYIAAVKKRIEQGLAETRQRLNEIMEARP
;
A
#
# COMPACT_ATOMS: atom_id res chain seq x y z
N MET A 1 -69.72 42.56 41.46
CA MET A 1 -68.58 42.90 40.59
C MET A 1 -67.33 42.19 41.12
N LYS A 2 -66.90 41.10 40.49
CA LYS A 2 -65.63 40.41 40.78
C LYS A 2 -64.94 40.17 39.44
N LYS A 3 -63.78 40.79 39.20
CA LYS A 3 -62.94 40.55 38.02
C LYS A 3 -62.03 39.37 38.33
N LEU A 4 -62.07 38.34 37.49
CA LEU A 4 -61.20 37.17 37.56
C LEU A 4 -60.06 37.36 36.54
N SER A 5 -58.83 37.40 37.02
CA SER A 5 -57.62 37.45 36.20
C SER A 5 -57.35 36.08 35.55
N VAL A 6 -57.08 36.08 34.25
CA VAL A 6 -56.55 34.91 33.53
C VAL A 6 -55.08 35.22 33.23
N LEU A 7 -54.16 34.46 33.84
CA LEU A 7 -52.75 34.46 33.50
C LEU A 7 -52.47 33.24 32.62
N CYS A 8 -52.03 33.47 31.38
CA CYS A 8 -51.60 32.45 30.44
C CYS A 8 -50.13 32.11 30.73
N VAL A 9 -49.85 30.86 31.11
CA VAL A 9 -48.48 30.36 31.36
C VAL A 9 -48.04 29.55 30.13
N CYS A 10 -47.16 30.11 29.32
CA CYS A 10 -46.48 29.40 28.24
C CYS A 10 -45.34 28.54 28.81
N MET A 11 -45.45 27.21 28.70
CA MET A 11 -44.36 26.29 29.01
C MET A 11 -43.38 26.19 27.83
N LEU A 12 -42.20 26.81 27.97
CA LEU A 12 -41.04 26.57 27.11
C LEU A 12 -40.35 25.27 27.55
N HIS A 13 -40.54 24.19 26.80
CA HIS A 13 -39.72 22.98 26.92
C HIS A 13 -38.38 23.19 26.22
N ILE A 14 -37.37 23.60 27.00
CA ILE A 14 -35.97 23.56 26.59
C ILE A 14 -35.51 22.10 26.70
N SER A 15 -35.45 21.40 25.57
CA SER A 15 -34.76 20.10 25.47
C SER A 15 -33.26 20.32 25.59
N LEU A 16 -32.73 20.26 26.81
CA LEU A 16 -31.29 20.14 27.06
C LEU A 16 -30.81 18.78 26.54
N LEU A 17 -30.31 18.73 25.30
CA LEU A 17 -29.44 17.65 24.86
C LEU A 17 -28.13 17.75 25.67
N SER A 18 -28.05 16.98 26.76
CA SER A 18 -26.79 16.75 27.43
C SER A 18 -25.92 15.88 26.52
N ALA A 19 -24.92 16.49 25.87
CA ALA A 19 -23.87 15.77 25.16
C ALA A 19 -23.01 15.04 26.19
N ALA A 20 -23.38 13.82 26.53
CA ALA A 20 -22.56 12.97 27.39
C ALA A 20 -21.23 12.68 26.66
N GLU A 21 -20.12 13.03 27.29
CA GLU A 21 -18.78 12.78 26.77
C GLU A 21 -18.61 11.27 26.48
N GLN A 22 -18.44 10.94 25.20
CA GLN A 22 -18.38 9.55 24.77
C GLN A 22 -16.97 9.02 25.04
N LYS A 23 -16.83 8.13 26.03
CA LYS A 23 -15.55 7.46 26.31
C LYS A 23 -15.04 6.77 25.03
N THR A 24 -13.80 7.01 24.66
CA THR A 24 -13.14 6.41 23.50
C THR A 24 -12.03 5.44 23.91
N VAL A 25 -11.57 4.63 22.95
CA VAL A 25 -10.43 3.72 23.09
C VAL A 25 -9.56 3.80 21.84
N GLY A 26 -8.24 3.69 22.01
CA GLY A 26 -7.31 3.54 20.90
C GLY A 26 -7.34 2.12 20.34
N VAL A 27 -7.33 2.00 19.02
CA VAL A 27 -7.32 0.72 18.29
C VAL A 27 -6.28 0.73 17.18
N ASN A 28 -5.76 -0.45 16.87
CA ASN A 28 -4.87 -0.66 15.74
C ASN A 28 -5.58 -0.37 14.41
N LEU A 29 -4.81 0.04 13.41
CA LEU A 29 -5.26 0.39 12.07
C LEU A 29 -4.71 -0.58 11.04
N HIS A 30 -5.57 -0.99 10.11
CA HIS A 30 -5.24 -1.86 8.99
C HIS A 30 -5.81 -1.28 7.71
N GLY A 31 -5.07 -1.38 6.61
CA GLY A 31 -5.52 -0.96 5.29
C GLY A 31 -5.65 -2.15 4.35
N VAL A 32 -6.74 -2.25 3.59
CA VAL A 32 -6.91 -3.29 2.57
C VAL A 32 -7.39 -2.66 1.27
N ASN A 33 -6.74 -2.98 0.17
CA ASN A 33 -7.00 -2.41 -1.14
C ASN A 33 -7.57 -3.46 -2.09
N TYR A 34 -8.84 -3.37 -2.43
CA TYR A 34 -9.51 -4.24 -3.42
C TYR A 34 -9.52 -3.64 -4.82
N SER A 35 -8.67 -2.65 -5.09
CA SER A 35 -8.73 -1.83 -6.30
C SER A 35 -7.39 -1.73 -7.02
N GLU A 36 -7.44 -1.12 -8.22
CA GLU A 36 -6.30 -0.93 -9.13
C GLU A 36 -5.34 0.19 -8.73
N ASN A 37 -5.72 1.06 -7.79
CA ASN A 37 -4.92 2.24 -7.46
C ASN A 37 -4.36 2.10 -6.05
N THR A 38 -3.05 2.30 -5.92
CA THR A 38 -2.41 2.48 -4.60
C THR A 38 -3.13 3.61 -3.85
N PHE A 39 -3.34 3.44 -2.56
CA PHE A 39 -3.91 4.49 -1.72
C PHE A 39 -3.24 4.59 -0.36
N ARG A 40 -3.31 5.77 0.22
CA ARG A 40 -3.01 6.05 1.62
C ARG A 40 -4.27 6.60 2.28
N PHE A 41 -4.43 6.37 3.58
CA PHE A 41 -5.56 6.86 4.34
C PHE A 41 -5.14 7.46 5.69
N PHE A 42 -6.01 8.31 6.24
CA PHE A 42 -5.86 8.92 7.55
C PHE A 42 -7.23 8.91 8.22
N VAL A 43 -7.30 8.37 9.43
CA VAL A 43 -8.52 8.39 10.24
C VAL A 43 -8.44 9.61 11.16
N MET A 44 -9.39 10.53 11.03
CA MET A 44 -9.40 11.74 11.85
C MET A 44 -9.88 11.42 13.27
N ASP A 45 -9.29 12.10 14.26
CA ASP A 45 -9.77 11.98 15.62
C ASP A 45 -11.10 12.77 15.79
N PRO A 46 -12.19 12.13 16.24
CA PRO A 46 -13.48 12.81 16.38
C PRO A 46 -13.51 13.83 17.52
N THR A 47 -12.56 13.77 18.45
CA THR A 47 -12.45 14.67 19.61
C THR A 47 -11.46 15.82 19.37
N VAL A 48 -10.49 15.62 18.48
CA VAL A 48 -9.48 16.63 18.10
C VAL A 48 -9.42 16.74 16.58
N PRO A 49 -10.17 17.67 15.95
CA PRO A 49 -10.33 17.75 14.49
C PRO A 49 -9.04 17.95 13.68
N THR A 50 -7.97 18.40 14.32
CA THR A 50 -6.64 18.60 13.72
C THR A 50 -5.74 17.38 13.84
N SER A 51 -6.14 16.37 14.63
CA SER A 51 -5.39 15.15 14.84
C SER A 51 -5.89 14.05 13.91
N SER A 52 -4.97 13.24 13.41
CA SER A 52 -5.29 12.07 12.59
C SER A 52 -4.30 10.95 12.85
N SER A 53 -4.76 9.73 12.62
CA SER A 53 -3.94 8.53 12.64
C SER A 53 -3.72 8.06 11.21
N GLY A 54 -2.44 8.06 10.80
CA GLY A 54 -2.04 7.68 9.46
C GLY A 54 -2.08 6.15 9.27
N GLY A 55 -2.70 5.74 8.18
CA GLY A 55 -2.57 4.40 7.62
C GLY A 55 -1.34 4.28 6.72
N GLU A 56 -0.95 3.04 6.43
CA GLU A 56 0.11 2.73 5.47
C GLU A 56 -0.29 3.11 4.03
N LEU A 57 0.72 3.19 3.16
CA LEU A 57 0.51 3.13 1.71
C LEU A 57 0.17 1.68 1.32
N VAL A 58 -1.00 1.46 0.73
CA VAL A 58 -1.48 0.11 0.37
C VAL A 58 -1.55 -0.03 -1.14
N ASP A 59 -0.71 -0.91 -1.68
CA ASP A 59 -0.64 -1.22 -3.11
C ASP A 59 -1.93 -1.84 -3.65
N PRO A 60 -2.13 -1.82 -4.99
CA PRO A 60 -3.31 -2.42 -5.60
C PRO A 60 -3.43 -3.89 -5.23
N PHE A 61 -4.64 -4.31 -4.86
CA PHE A 61 -4.89 -5.69 -4.44
C PHE A 61 -4.01 -6.18 -3.27
N GLY A 62 -3.53 -5.26 -2.43
CA GLY A 62 -2.72 -5.55 -1.26
C GLY A 62 -3.42 -5.27 0.07
N ALA A 63 -2.73 -5.62 1.15
CA ALA A 63 -3.08 -5.21 2.51
C ALA A 63 -1.83 -4.64 3.19
N GLY A 64 -2.01 -3.57 3.96
CA GLY A 64 -0.97 -3.01 4.81
C GLY A 64 -0.81 -3.81 6.10
N GLY A 65 0.27 -3.52 6.81
CA GLY A 65 0.51 -4.01 8.16
C GLY A 65 -0.32 -3.27 9.22
N ILE A 66 0.08 -3.44 10.47
CA ILE A 66 -0.57 -2.86 11.64
C ILE A 66 0.04 -1.48 11.91
N THR A 67 -0.77 -0.42 11.92
CA THR A 67 -0.35 0.92 12.35
C THR A 67 -1.11 1.39 13.60
N CYS A 68 -0.55 2.35 14.32
CA CYS A 68 -1.12 2.90 15.54
C CYS A 68 -1.54 4.37 15.35
N CYS A 69 -2.59 4.88 15.99
CA CYS A 69 -3.73 4.16 16.54
C CYS A 69 -4.94 5.07 16.35
N ALA A 70 -6.01 4.59 15.75
CA ALA A 70 -7.23 5.39 15.64
C ALA A 70 -8.04 5.36 16.94
N THR A 71 -8.90 6.36 17.10
CA THR A 71 -9.79 6.49 18.25
C THR A 71 -11.20 6.01 17.87
N LEU A 72 -11.74 5.02 18.59
CA LEU A 72 -13.13 4.56 18.45
C LEU A 72 -13.95 4.80 19.72
N PRO A 73 -15.27 5.06 19.63
CA PRO A 73 -16.14 5.06 20.79
C PRO A 73 -16.14 3.72 21.51
N LYS A 74 -16.02 3.72 22.84
CA LYS A 74 -16.10 2.49 23.64
C LYS A 74 -17.44 1.78 23.47
N ASN A 75 -18.52 2.55 23.33
CA ASN A 75 -19.87 2.05 23.09
C ASN A 75 -20.35 2.55 21.74
N TRP A 76 -20.61 1.62 20.82
CA TRP A 76 -21.20 1.92 19.52
C TRP A 76 -22.64 2.44 19.66
N ARG A 77 -23.02 3.39 18.81
CA ARG A 77 -24.40 3.88 18.68
C ARG A 77 -24.80 3.97 17.20
N PRO A 78 -26.09 3.85 16.84
CA PRO A 78 -26.54 4.12 15.48
C PRO A 78 -26.06 5.50 14.99
N GLY A 79 -25.53 5.56 13.77
CA GLY A 79 -24.95 6.78 13.19
C GLY A 79 -23.51 7.08 13.60
N THR A 80 -22.79 6.14 14.24
CA THR A 80 -21.35 6.28 14.48
C THR A 80 -20.61 6.37 13.14
N LYS A 81 -19.97 7.51 12.88
CA LYS A 81 -19.22 7.79 11.64
C LYS A 81 -17.77 8.13 11.95
N LEU A 82 -16.89 7.88 10.98
CA LEU A 82 -15.51 8.33 10.95
C LEU A 82 -15.28 9.23 9.74
N GLU A 83 -14.50 10.30 9.92
CA GLU A 83 -13.90 10.99 8.80
C GLU A 83 -12.61 10.28 8.40
N ILE A 84 -12.55 9.85 7.14
CA ILE A 84 -11.37 9.22 6.55
C ILE A 84 -10.91 10.09 5.40
N ARG A 85 -9.66 10.55 5.46
CA ARG A 85 -9.02 11.24 4.34
C ARG A 85 -8.17 10.25 3.56
N THR A 86 -8.28 10.25 2.25
CA THR A 86 -7.49 9.35 1.39
C THR A 86 -6.73 10.10 0.34
N ILE A 87 -5.56 9.58 -0.01
CA ILE A 87 -4.79 9.97 -1.18
C ILE A 87 -4.69 8.74 -2.05
N HIS A 88 -4.98 8.87 -3.35
CA HIS A 88 -4.67 7.82 -4.31
C HIS A 88 -4.08 8.40 -5.57
N TRP A 89 -3.33 7.57 -6.30
CA TRP A 89 -2.58 7.98 -7.47
C TRP A 89 -3.18 7.34 -8.71
N LEU A 90 -3.50 8.16 -9.71
CA LEU A 90 -3.85 7.63 -11.04
C LEU A 90 -2.58 7.14 -11.74
N LYS A 91 -2.70 6.06 -12.53
CA LYS A 91 -1.57 5.54 -13.31
C LYS A 91 -0.86 6.66 -14.06
N THR A 92 0.45 6.68 -13.91
CA THR A 92 1.34 7.76 -14.37
C THR A 92 1.15 8.03 -15.85
N SER A 93 1.08 9.32 -16.22
CA SER A 93 1.11 9.71 -17.63
C SER A 93 2.47 9.39 -18.26
N ARG A 94 2.56 9.46 -19.60
CA ARG A 94 3.81 9.22 -20.37
C ARG A 94 5.00 10.07 -19.91
N ASN A 95 4.77 11.13 -19.14
CA ASN A 95 5.77 12.09 -18.69
C ASN A 95 6.29 11.81 -17.27
N GLY A 96 5.85 10.71 -16.63
CA GLY A 96 6.32 10.34 -15.29
C GLY A 96 5.61 11.04 -14.13
N GLU A 97 4.68 11.96 -14.41
CA GLU A 97 3.84 12.59 -13.39
C GLU A 97 2.59 11.74 -13.11
N SER A 98 2.41 11.42 -11.83
CA SER A 98 1.25 10.72 -11.30
C SER A 98 0.33 11.74 -10.65
N GLN A 99 -0.93 11.81 -11.08
CA GLN A 99 -1.89 12.72 -10.47
C GLN A 99 -2.30 12.19 -9.08
N GLU A 100 -2.09 13.01 -8.05
CA GLU A 100 -2.60 12.74 -6.71
C GLU A 100 -4.06 13.18 -6.59
N ILE A 101 -4.91 12.31 -6.05
CA ILE A 101 -6.32 12.60 -5.79
C ILE A 101 -6.58 12.50 -4.30
N HIS A 102 -6.93 13.64 -3.71
CA HIS A 102 -7.31 13.76 -2.30
C HIS A 102 -8.83 13.69 -2.16
N GLN A 103 -9.32 12.89 -1.21
CA GLN A 103 -10.74 12.76 -0.92
C GLN A 103 -10.99 12.69 0.58
N VAL A 104 -12.15 13.17 1.00
CA VAL A 104 -12.64 13.09 2.38
C VAL A 104 -13.92 12.28 2.36
N HIS A 105 -14.00 11.27 3.24
CA HIS A 105 -15.11 10.33 3.31
C HIS A 105 -15.69 10.35 4.71
N GLN A 106 -17.02 10.41 4.81
CA GLN A 106 -17.75 10.18 6.05
C GLN A 106 -18.27 8.75 6.02
N VAL A 107 -17.63 7.86 6.77
CA VAL A 107 -17.84 6.42 6.68
C VAL A 107 -18.55 5.92 7.94
N ASP A 108 -19.68 5.25 7.76
CA ASP A 108 -20.36 4.58 8.86
C ASP A 108 -19.53 3.40 9.38
N VAL A 109 -19.43 3.30 10.70
CA VAL A 109 -18.82 2.14 11.35
C VAL A 109 -19.95 1.19 11.74
N PRO A 110 -19.98 -0.05 11.22
CA PRO A 110 -20.96 -1.03 11.64
C PRO A 110 -20.90 -1.30 13.14
N ARG A 111 -21.99 -1.83 13.69
CA ARG A 111 -22.01 -2.24 15.11
C ARG A 111 -20.89 -3.25 15.37
N TYR A 112 -20.20 -3.07 16.49
CA TYR A 112 -19.14 -3.98 16.91
C TYR A 112 -19.69 -5.39 17.09
N ALA A 113 -19.19 -6.34 16.29
CA ALA A 113 -19.68 -7.70 16.28
C ALA A 113 -19.50 -8.40 17.63
N SER A 114 -18.40 -8.11 18.33
CA SER A 114 -18.11 -8.62 19.69
C SER A 114 -18.74 -7.78 20.81
N GLY A 115 -19.48 -6.71 20.47
CA GLY A 115 -20.03 -5.75 21.43
C GLY A 115 -19.03 -4.73 21.99
N LYS A 116 -17.74 -4.85 21.66
CA LYS A 116 -16.66 -3.93 22.02
C LYS A 116 -15.83 -3.57 20.78
N PRO A 117 -15.16 -2.40 20.74
CA PRO A 117 -14.22 -2.09 19.66
C PRO A 117 -13.15 -3.18 19.55
N GLY A 118 -12.96 -3.69 18.34
CA GLY A 118 -11.74 -4.40 17.93
C GLY A 118 -10.84 -3.50 17.10
N GLU A 119 -9.88 -4.08 16.39
CA GLU A 119 -9.03 -3.36 15.44
C GLU A 119 -9.85 -2.68 14.33
N LEU A 120 -9.34 -1.57 13.78
CA LEU A 120 -10.03 -0.78 12.76
C LEU A 120 -9.43 -1.04 11.37
N TRP A 121 -10.26 -1.61 10.51
CA TRP A 121 -9.92 -1.95 9.14
C TRP A 121 -10.52 -0.93 8.17
N ILE A 122 -9.66 -0.30 7.37
CA ILE A 122 -10.06 0.62 6.30
C ILE A 122 -9.90 -0.08 4.95
N LEU A 123 -11.00 -0.26 4.25
CA LEU A 123 -11.05 -0.99 2.99
C LEU A 123 -11.33 -0.01 1.85
N ARG A 124 -10.41 0.08 0.88
CA ARG A 124 -10.68 0.68 -0.44
C ARG A 124 -11.28 -0.39 -1.34
N ARG A 125 -12.53 -0.21 -1.71
CA ARG A 125 -13.32 -1.15 -2.51
C ARG A 125 -12.91 -1.07 -3.99
N ALA A 126 -13.29 -2.09 -4.78
CA ALA A 126 -13.03 -2.12 -6.22
C ALA A 126 -13.63 -0.93 -6.97
N ASP A 127 -14.78 -0.40 -6.52
CA ASP A 127 -15.41 0.81 -7.04
C ASP A 127 -14.79 2.12 -6.52
N GLY A 128 -13.71 2.03 -5.75
CA GLY A 128 -12.99 3.16 -5.16
C GLY A 128 -13.61 3.72 -3.88
N LYS A 129 -14.77 3.23 -3.44
CA LYS A 129 -15.37 3.66 -2.17
C LYS A 129 -14.56 3.19 -0.97
N ILE A 130 -14.66 3.94 0.12
CA ILE A 130 -14.03 3.61 1.40
C ILE A 130 -15.08 3.02 2.34
N SER A 131 -14.68 1.96 3.06
CA SER A 131 -15.48 1.36 4.13
C SER A 131 -14.61 1.09 5.35
N ALA A 132 -15.24 1.07 6.54
CA ALA A 132 -14.58 0.87 7.80
C ALA A 132 -15.23 -0.28 8.56
N VAL A 133 -14.44 -1.16 9.17
CA VAL A 133 -14.92 -2.30 9.95
C VAL A 133 -14.12 -2.37 11.24
N SER A 134 -14.79 -2.51 12.38
CA SER A 134 -14.12 -2.83 13.65
C SER A 134 -14.20 -4.33 13.91
N SER A 135 -13.05 -5.01 13.97
CA SER A 135 -12.97 -6.46 14.16
C SER A 135 -11.60 -6.90 14.63
N ASP A 136 -11.56 -7.91 15.51
CA ASP A 136 -10.35 -8.66 15.87
C ASP A 136 -10.08 -9.83 14.89
N PHE A 137 -10.87 -9.93 13.81
CA PHE A 137 -10.74 -10.96 12.78
C PHE A 137 -10.29 -10.34 11.47
N GLU A 138 -9.55 -11.08 10.66
CA GLU A 138 -9.12 -10.68 9.32
C GLU A 138 -10.21 -10.94 8.26
N PRO A 139 -10.17 -10.29 7.07
CA PRO A 139 -11.21 -10.42 6.03
C PRO A 139 -11.55 -11.84 5.57
N ASN A 140 -10.60 -12.78 5.64
CA ASN A 140 -10.80 -14.18 5.25
C ASN A 140 -11.30 -15.07 6.41
N HIS A 141 -11.40 -14.55 7.62
CA HIS A 141 -11.84 -15.32 8.78
C HIS A 141 -13.36 -15.53 8.75
N PRO A 142 -13.89 -16.72 9.13
CA PRO A 142 -15.33 -17.00 9.11
C PRO A 142 -16.19 -16.01 9.90
N ASN A 143 -15.65 -15.47 11.00
CA ASN A 143 -16.32 -14.49 11.86
C ASN A 143 -16.09 -13.03 11.46
N TRP A 144 -15.44 -12.77 10.32
CA TRP A 144 -15.27 -11.42 9.81
C TRP A 144 -16.63 -10.73 9.64
N PRO A 145 -16.86 -9.54 10.22
CA PRO A 145 -18.17 -8.88 10.16
C PRO A 145 -18.33 -7.98 8.93
N GLY A 146 -17.26 -7.69 8.18
CA GLY A 146 -17.34 -6.83 7.00
C GLY A 146 -18.09 -7.48 5.83
N GLU A 147 -18.69 -6.67 4.97
CA GLU A 147 -19.45 -7.15 3.80
C GLU A 147 -18.56 -7.89 2.79
N ILE A 148 -17.34 -7.37 2.56
CA ILE A 148 -16.38 -7.95 1.64
C ILE A 148 -15.63 -9.07 2.37
N LYS A 149 -15.81 -10.30 1.90
CA LYS A 149 -15.16 -11.50 2.44
C LYS A 149 -13.92 -11.86 1.63
N GLY A 150 -12.89 -12.33 2.32
CA GLY A 150 -11.62 -12.76 1.73
C GLY A 150 -10.67 -11.61 1.44
N TRP A 151 -9.41 -11.98 1.14
CA TRP A 151 -8.38 -11.03 0.73
C TRP A 151 -8.61 -10.52 -0.70
N PRO A 152 -8.06 -9.35 -1.07
CA PRO A 152 -8.09 -8.87 -2.44
C PRO A 152 -7.54 -9.90 -3.43
N ILE A 153 -8.25 -10.10 -4.54
CA ILE A 153 -7.78 -10.93 -5.64
C ILE A 153 -7.42 -10.01 -6.80
N PRO A 154 -6.16 -10.00 -7.26
CA PRO A 154 -5.74 -9.16 -8.38
C PRO A 154 -6.56 -9.42 -9.65
N SER A 155 -6.95 -8.36 -10.36
CA SER A 155 -7.61 -8.47 -11.66
C SER A 155 -6.69 -9.11 -12.71
N LEU A 156 -7.26 -9.67 -13.77
CA LEU A 156 -6.46 -10.22 -14.88
C LEU A 156 -5.62 -9.13 -15.56
N GLU A 157 -6.16 -7.93 -15.69
CA GLU A 157 -5.44 -6.77 -16.24
C GLU A 157 -4.23 -6.42 -15.38
N HIS A 158 -4.43 -6.31 -14.06
CA HIS A 158 -3.35 -6.05 -13.11
C HIS A 158 -2.26 -7.11 -13.18
N ARG A 159 -2.63 -8.40 -13.16
CA ARG A 159 -1.65 -9.48 -13.25
C ARG A 159 -0.84 -9.43 -14.55
N ARG A 160 -1.48 -9.11 -15.68
CA ARG A 160 -0.82 -8.97 -16.98
C ARG A 160 0.12 -7.76 -17.04
N GLU A 161 -0.26 -6.65 -16.43
CA GLU A 161 0.60 -5.48 -16.30
C GLU A 161 1.85 -5.80 -15.48
N ARG A 162 1.67 -6.40 -14.30
CA ARG A 162 2.80 -6.82 -13.45
C ARG A 162 3.70 -7.83 -14.16
N TRP A 163 3.10 -8.81 -14.84
CA TRP A 163 3.83 -9.77 -15.67
C TRP A 163 4.64 -9.08 -16.77
N ALA A 164 4.07 -8.12 -17.48
CA ALA A 164 4.76 -7.39 -18.56
C ALA A 164 5.95 -6.57 -18.03
N ILE A 165 5.81 -5.98 -16.84
CA ILE A 165 6.91 -5.26 -16.17
C ILE A 165 8.05 -6.24 -15.82
N SER A 166 7.74 -7.37 -15.17
CA SER A 166 8.72 -8.38 -14.82
C SER A 166 9.42 -8.97 -16.04
N LYS A 167 8.66 -9.30 -17.10
CA LYS A 167 9.19 -9.75 -18.38
C LYS A 167 10.18 -8.74 -18.96
N LYS A 168 9.78 -7.47 -19.04
CA LYS A 168 10.62 -6.40 -19.59
C LYS A 168 11.93 -6.23 -18.80
N HIS A 169 11.86 -6.36 -17.47
CA HIS A 169 13.04 -6.30 -16.61
C HIS A 169 14.04 -7.42 -16.92
N GLU A 170 13.57 -8.68 -16.95
CA GLU A 170 14.47 -9.81 -17.25
C GLU A 170 14.98 -9.79 -18.70
N GLU A 171 14.15 -9.37 -19.68
CA GLU A 171 14.60 -9.15 -21.06
C GLU A 171 15.73 -8.11 -21.15
N ALA A 172 15.63 -7.01 -20.39
CA ALA A 172 16.68 -6.01 -20.31
C ALA A 172 17.96 -6.59 -19.67
N GLY A 173 17.83 -7.43 -18.64
CA GLY A 173 18.96 -8.14 -18.03
C GLY A 173 19.68 -9.08 -19.02
N VAL A 174 18.93 -9.88 -19.78
CA VAL A 174 19.48 -10.75 -20.83
C VAL A 174 20.23 -9.93 -21.87
N ASN A 175 19.61 -8.86 -22.38
CA ASN A 175 20.22 -7.99 -23.37
C ASN A 175 21.50 -7.31 -22.88
N ALA A 176 21.51 -6.85 -21.62
CA ALA A 176 22.68 -6.25 -21.00
C ALA A 176 23.84 -7.26 -20.88
N ALA A 177 23.57 -8.47 -20.39
CA ALA A 177 24.59 -9.52 -20.26
C ALA A 177 25.16 -9.94 -21.62
N VAL A 178 24.30 -10.15 -22.64
CA VAL A 178 24.74 -10.44 -24.02
C VAL A 178 25.61 -9.32 -24.57
N SER A 179 25.23 -8.05 -24.34
CA SER A 179 26.01 -6.89 -24.77
C SER A 179 27.40 -6.86 -24.12
N LEU A 180 27.50 -7.16 -22.82
CA LEU A 180 28.78 -7.21 -22.11
C LEU A 180 29.68 -8.36 -22.60
N LEU A 181 29.12 -9.55 -22.85
CA LEU A 181 29.89 -10.68 -23.41
C LEU A 181 30.43 -10.34 -24.81
N ASN A 182 29.59 -9.75 -25.66
CA ASN A 182 30.02 -9.27 -26.98
C ASN A 182 31.11 -8.19 -26.86
N GLY A 183 31.00 -7.30 -25.87
CA GLY A 183 32.00 -6.29 -25.56
C GLY A 183 33.33 -6.91 -25.12
N LEU A 184 33.29 -7.92 -24.26
CA LEU A 184 34.50 -8.66 -23.84
C LEU A 184 35.15 -9.41 -24.99
N GLN A 185 34.37 -9.92 -25.95
CA GLN A 185 34.91 -10.57 -27.14
C GLN A 185 35.59 -9.58 -28.09
N LYS A 186 34.98 -8.41 -28.33
CA LYS A 186 35.48 -7.41 -29.29
C LYS A 186 36.59 -6.53 -28.72
N SER A 187 36.47 -6.14 -27.46
CA SER A 187 37.40 -5.23 -26.79
C SER A 187 37.55 -5.58 -25.30
N PRO A 188 38.26 -6.68 -24.98
CA PRO A 188 38.34 -7.23 -23.62
C PRO A 188 38.81 -6.22 -22.58
N ILE A 189 39.93 -5.53 -22.83
CA ILE A 189 40.53 -4.58 -21.87
C ILE A 189 39.62 -3.37 -21.67
N ALA A 190 39.04 -2.82 -22.74
CA ALA A 190 38.16 -1.65 -22.64
C ALA A 190 36.86 -1.97 -21.90
N THR A 191 36.26 -3.13 -22.19
CA THR A 191 35.03 -3.57 -21.52
C THR A 191 35.29 -3.91 -20.05
N ALA A 192 36.36 -4.66 -19.75
CA ALA A 192 36.77 -4.95 -18.39
C ALA A 192 37.14 -3.68 -17.61
N GLY A 193 37.74 -2.67 -18.26
CA GLY A 193 38.02 -1.37 -17.66
C GLY A 193 36.78 -0.62 -17.19
N ARG A 194 35.68 -0.67 -17.97
CA ARG A 194 34.40 -0.07 -17.54
C ARG A 194 33.80 -0.82 -16.36
N ILE A 195 33.80 -2.15 -16.41
CA ILE A 195 33.25 -3.01 -15.34
C ILE A 195 34.05 -2.79 -14.05
N TRP A 196 35.39 -2.80 -14.14
CA TRP A 196 36.29 -2.53 -13.02
C TRP A 196 35.99 -1.20 -12.33
N LYS A 197 35.71 -0.14 -13.09
CA LYS A 197 35.37 1.16 -12.51
C LYS A 197 34.09 1.08 -11.67
N THR A 198 33.08 0.38 -12.17
CA THR A 198 31.82 0.17 -11.45
C THR A 198 32.02 -0.72 -10.23
N GLU A 199 32.68 -1.88 -10.38
CA GLU A 199 32.94 -2.81 -9.27
C GLU A 199 33.80 -2.16 -8.20
N LYS A 200 34.85 -1.41 -8.56
CA LYS A 200 35.65 -0.66 -7.57
C LYS A 200 34.83 0.33 -6.74
N GLN A 201 33.75 0.88 -7.30
CA GLN A 201 32.89 1.84 -6.61
C GLN A 201 31.85 1.16 -5.72
N TYR A 202 31.22 0.07 -6.20
CA TYR A 202 30.04 -0.51 -5.56
C TYR A 202 30.26 -1.91 -4.95
N SER A 203 31.31 -2.62 -5.38
CA SER A 203 31.66 -4.00 -5.00
C SER A 203 33.19 -4.18 -4.98
N PRO A 204 33.93 -3.41 -4.15
CA PRO A 204 35.41 -3.41 -4.17
C PRO A 204 36.03 -4.79 -3.89
N GLU A 205 35.32 -5.68 -3.22
CA GLU A 205 35.67 -7.08 -3.03
C GLU A 205 35.80 -7.88 -4.34
N ASP A 206 35.04 -7.53 -5.38
CA ASP A 206 35.04 -8.25 -6.67
C ASP A 206 36.28 -7.95 -7.52
N VAL A 207 36.98 -6.87 -7.19
CA VAL A 207 38.27 -6.48 -7.80
C VAL A 207 39.46 -6.76 -6.87
N ALA A 208 39.20 -7.16 -5.62
CA ALA A 208 40.25 -7.46 -4.65
C ALA A 208 41.07 -8.67 -5.11
N GLY A 209 42.40 -8.55 -5.07
CA GLY A 209 43.31 -9.62 -5.47
C GLY A 209 43.64 -9.68 -6.97
N PHE A 210 43.10 -8.78 -7.79
CA PHE A 210 43.50 -8.60 -9.19
C PHE A 210 44.44 -7.41 -9.33
N THR A 211 45.32 -7.47 -10.32
CA THR A 211 46.34 -6.42 -10.55
C THR A 211 45.79 -5.20 -11.29
N GLY A 212 44.61 -5.33 -11.90
CA GLY A 212 43.93 -4.25 -12.63
C GLY A 212 42.92 -4.77 -13.66
N PRO A 213 42.24 -3.87 -14.39
CA PRO A 213 41.25 -4.24 -15.40
C PRO A 213 41.82 -4.99 -16.62
N SER A 214 43.13 -4.89 -16.85
CA SER A 214 43.83 -5.64 -17.90
C SER A 214 44.36 -7.00 -17.43
N ASP A 215 44.18 -7.36 -16.16
CA ASP A 215 44.60 -8.65 -15.62
C ASP A 215 43.82 -9.78 -16.34
N PRO A 216 44.49 -10.73 -17.01
CA PRO A 216 43.82 -11.83 -17.70
C PRO A 216 42.93 -12.68 -16.77
N LYS A 217 43.32 -12.83 -15.49
CA LYS A 217 42.52 -13.56 -14.50
C LYS A 217 41.24 -12.78 -14.16
N TYR A 218 41.31 -11.46 -14.08
CA TYR A 218 40.14 -10.61 -13.87
C TYR A 218 39.18 -10.70 -15.07
N ILE A 219 39.69 -10.55 -16.29
CA ILE A 219 38.87 -10.64 -17.52
C ILE A 219 38.17 -11.99 -17.62
N ALA A 220 38.86 -13.08 -17.30
CA ALA A 220 38.26 -14.42 -17.26
C ALA A 220 37.20 -14.55 -16.16
N ALA A 221 37.45 -14.01 -14.96
CA ALA A 221 36.50 -14.02 -13.85
C ALA A 221 35.23 -13.22 -14.19
N VAL A 222 35.38 -12.01 -14.74
CA VAL A 222 34.27 -11.17 -15.21
C VAL A 222 33.44 -11.90 -16.26
N LYS A 223 34.09 -12.50 -17.27
CA LYS A 223 33.39 -13.29 -18.31
C LYS A 223 32.56 -14.40 -17.67
N LYS A 224 33.16 -15.19 -16.76
CA LYS A 224 32.46 -16.28 -16.06
C LYS A 224 31.25 -15.78 -15.27
N ARG A 225 31.39 -14.67 -14.53
CA ARG A 225 30.27 -14.08 -13.77
C ARG A 225 29.13 -13.65 -14.69
N ILE A 226 29.43 -13.01 -15.81
CA ILE A 226 28.40 -12.58 -16.77
C ILE A 226 27.71 -13.79 -17.42
N GLU A 227 28.46 -14.84 -17.78
CA GLU A 227 27.88 -16.08 -18.33
C GLU A 227 26.94 -16.77 -17.33
N GLN A 228 27.33 -16.84 -16.05
CA GLN A 228 26.50 -17.36 -14.97
C GLN A 228 25.22 -16.51 -14.79
N GLY A 229 25.38 -15.19 -14.66
CA GLY A 229 24.25 -14.28 -14.53
C GLY A 229 23.31 -14.32 -15.74
N LEU A 230 23.83 -14.49 -16.95
CA LEU A 230 23.03 -14.66 -18.17
C LEU A 230 22.20 -15.94 -18.12
N ALA A 231 22.79 -17.06 -17.68
CA ALA A 231 22.08 -18.33 -17.56
C ALA A 231 20.91 -18.22 -16.56
N GLU A 232 21.17 -17.66 -15.38
CA GLU A 232 20.14 -17.44 -14.35
C GLU A 232 19.04 -16.48 -14.83
N THR A 233 19.40 -15.37 -15.48
CA THR A 233 18.43 -14.40 -15.98
C THR A 233 17.56 -15.00 -17.09
N ARG A 234 18.14 -15.84 -17.97
CA ARG A 234 17.36 -16.58 -18.97
C ARG A 234 16.40 -17.57 -18.35
N GLN A 235 16.82 -18.27 -17.30
CA GLN A 235 15.94 -19.18 -16.57
C GLN A 235 14.76 -18.41 -15.96
N ARG A 236 15.01 -17.31 -15.24
CA ARG A 236 13.94 -16.46 -14.69
C ARG A 236 13.01 -15.90 -15.77
N LEU A 237 13.56 -15.49 -16.92
CA LEU A 237 12.74 -15.04 -18.04
C LEU A 237 11.82 -16.16 -18.55
N ASN A 238 12.33 -17.39 -18.67
CA ASN A 238 11.51 -18.54 -19.07
C ASN A 238 10.40 -18.82 -18.06
N GLU A 239 10.73 -18.84 -16.76
CA GLU A 239 9.75 -19.02 -15.68
C GLU A 239 8.65 -17.96 -15.74
N ILE A 240 9.00 -16.69 -15.98
CA ILE A 240 8.02 -15.60 -16.18
C ILE A 240 7.17 -15.88 -17.42
N MET A 241 7.76 -16.29 -18.54
CA MET A 241 7.03 -16.55 -19.78
C MET A 241 6.03 -17.71 -19.64
N GLU A 242 6.38 -18.75 -18.87
CA GLU A 242 5.50 -19.88 -18.54
C GLU A 242 4.38 -19.47 -17.57
N ALA A 243 4.66 -18.59 -16.61
CA ALA A 243 3.69 -18.10 -15.63
C ALA A 243 2.76 -16.98 -16.15
N ARG A 244 2.55 -16.89 -17.46
CA ARG A 244 1.72 -15.82 -18.07
C ARG A 244 0.25 -15.90 -17.60
N PRO A 245 -0.32 -14.81 -17.05
CA PRO A 245 -1.70 -14.77 -16.58
C PRO A 245 -2.81 -14.71 -17.65
#